data_AF-A0A2L2ZC39-F1
#
_entry.id   AF-A0A2L2ZC39-F1
#
_cell.length_a   1.000
_cell.length_b   1.000
_cell.length_c   1.000
_cell.angle_alpha   90.00
_cell.angle_beta   90.00
_cell.angle_gamma   90.00
#
_symmetry.space_group_name_H-M   'P 1'
#
loop_
_entity.id
_entity.type
_entity.pdbx_description
1 polymer ?
#
loop_
_entity_poly.entity_id
_entity_poly.type
_entity_poly.pdbx_seq_one_letter_code
_entity_poly.pdbx_strand_id
1 'polypeptide(L)' 'AAAAAGRVNMLKRILEVDRKVLNQKDSVGYTPLHIAAENKRDDFVRELVKQGADVNAKTNEYNVTPLHLAVRFQS' A
#
# COMPACT_ATOMS: atom_id res chain seq x y z
N ALA A 1 3.23 -18.53 -9.29
CA ALA A 1 1.80 -18.18 -9.45
C ALA A 1 0.96 -18.37 -8.17
N ALA A 2 1.13 -19.44 -7.37
CA ALA A 2 0.31 -19.64 -6.16
C ALA A 2 0.69 -18.75 -4.94
N ALA A 3 1.98 -18.46 -4.73
CA ALA A 3 2.45 -17.67 -3.58
C ALA A 3 1.94 -16.21 -3.58
N ALA A 4 1.85 -15.58 -4.76
CA ALA A 4 1.30 -14.23 -4.89
C ALA A 4 -0.19 -14.18 -4.54
N ALA A 5 -0.97 -15.16 -5.03
CA ALA A 5 -2.39 -15.28 -4.70
C ALA A 5 -2.62 -15.49 -3.20
N GLY A 6 -1.80 -16.31 -2.53
CA GLY A 6 -1.87 -16.51 -1.08
C GLY A 6 -1.66 -15.22 -0.28
N ARG A 7 -0.69 -14.39 -0.68
CA ARG A 7 -0.38 -13.11 -0.02
C ARG A 7 -1.49 -12.06 -0.25
N VAL A 8 -2.07 -12.00 -1.44
CA VAL A 8 -3.20 -11.11 -1.75
C VAL A 8 -4.46 -11.55 -1.00
N ASN A 9 -4.69 -12.86 -0.84
CA ASN A 9 -5.81 -13.38 -0.04
C ASN A 9 -5.66 -13.02 1.45
N MET A 10 -4.44 -13.01 1.98
CA MET A 10 -4.17 -12.56 3.34
C MET A 10 -4.52 -11.07 3.51
N LEU A 11 -4.12 -10.22 2.56
CA LEU A 11 -4.50 -8.80 2.54
C LEU A 11 -6.03 -8.63 2.60
N LYS A 12 -6.77 -9.37 1.77
CA LYS A 12 -8.24 -9.31 1.76
C LYS A 12 -8.85 -9.68 3.12
N ARG A 13 -8.38 -10.76 3.73
CA ARG A 13 -8.83 -11.19 5.07
C ARG A 13 -8.57 -10.12 6.14
N ILE A 14 -7.43 -9.43 6.07
CA ILE A 14 -7.12 -8.34 7.01
C ILE A 14 -8.11 -7.17 6.82
N LEU A 15 -8.41 -6.81 5.57
CA LEU A 15 -9.37 -5.74 5.25
C LEU A 15 -10.82 -6.11 5.59
N GLU A 16 -11.17 -7.39 5.62
CA GLU A 16 -12.47 -7.88 6.09
C GLU A 16 -12.65 -7.67 7.61
N VAL A 17 -11.57 -7.75 8.38
CA VAL A 17 -11.60 -7.53 9.84
C VAL A 17 -11.72 -6.04 10.16
N ASP A 18 -10.90 -5.20 9.52
CA ASP A 18 -10.99 -3.75 9.67
C ASP A 18 -10.58 -3.03 8.38
N ARG A 19 -11.54 -2.35 7.74
CA ARG A 19 -11.28 -1.56 6.53
C ARG A 19 -10.45 -0.30 6.79
N LYS A 20 -10.38 0.20 8.04
CA LYS A 20 -9.63 1.42 8.39
C LYS A 20 -8.14 1.27 8.14
N VAL A 21 -7.61 0.04 8.25
CA VAL A 21 -6.19 -0.25 8.03
C VAL A 21 -5.74 0.07 6.61
N LEU A 22 -6.67 0.14 5.64
CA LEU A 22 -6.38 0.42 4.23
C LEU A 22 -5.64 1.74 4.02
N ASN A 23 -5.95 2.75 4.83
CA ASN A 23 -5.35 4.09 4.77
C ASN A 23 -4.69 4.49 6.10
N GLN A 24 -4.55 3.55 7.03
CA GLN A 24 -3.90 3.82 8.30
C GLN A 24 -2.43 4.14 8.08
N LYS A 25 -1.96 5.17 8.76
CA LYS A 25 -0.59 5.64 8.70
C LYS A 25 0.23 5.05 9.84
N ASP A 26 1.49 4.72 9.57
CA ASP A 26 2.47 4.48 10.63
C ASP A 26 2.98 5.80 11.25
N SER A 27 3.99 5.72 12.11
CA SER A 27 4.57 6.89 12.80
C SER A 27 5.17 7.94 11.85
N VAL A 28 5.65 7.54 10.67
CA VAL A 28 6.24 8.43 9.64
C VAL A 28 5.17 8.95 8.68
N GLY A 29 4.00 8.33 8.67
CA GLY A 29 2.88 8.69 7.83
C GLY A 29 2.68 7.76 6.62
N TYR A 30 3.40 6.64 6.55
CA TYR A 30 3.27 5.69 5.45
C TYR A 30 1.96 4.93 5.59
N THR A 31 1.19 4.90 4.51
CA THR A 31 0.05 3.99 4.35
C THR A 31 0.51 2.65 3.77
N PRO A 32 -0.29 1.57 3.81
CA PRO A 32 0.04 0.32 3.14
C PRO A 32 0.40 0.50 1.65
N LEU A 33 -0.21 1.49 0.98
CA LEU A 33 0.09 1.80 -0.42
C LEU A 33 1.48 2.42 -0.62
N HIS A 34 1.96 3.23 0.34
CA HIS A 34 3.34 3.74 0.31
C HIS A 34 4.35 2.58 0.40
N ILE A 35 4.13 1.68 1.36
CA ILE A 35 5.02 0.52 1.59
C ILE A 35 4.99 -0.39 0.35
N ALA A 36 3.82 -0.65 -0.24
CA ALA A 36 3.72 -1.47 -1.44
C ALA A 36 4.44 -0.84 -2.65
N ALA A 37 4.35 0.48 -2.81
CA ALA A 37 5.04 1.23 -3.86
C ALA A 37 6.56 1.22 -3.68
N GLU A 38 7.05 1.45 -2.47
CA GLU A 38 8.48 1.39 -2.14
C GLU A 38 9.08 0.00 -2.41
N ASN A 39 8.34 -1.06 -2.09
CA ASN A 39 8.80 -2.44 -2.22
C ASN A 39 8.55 -3.05 -3.63
N LYS A 40 8.12 -2.25 -4.62
CA LYS A 40 7.78 -2.70 -5.98
C LYS A 40 6.80 -3.89 -6.00
N ARG A 41 5.85 -3.90 -5.06
CA ARG A 41 4.86 -4.97 -4.88
C ARG A 41 3.63 -4.69 -5.73
N ASP A 42 3.75 -4.86 -7.05
CA ASP A 42 2.67 -4.57 -8.02
C ASP A 42 1.37 -5.31 -7.71
N ASP A 43 1.47 -6.53 -7.19
CA ASP A 43 0.32 -7.35 -6.76
C ASP A 43 -0.46 -6.66 -5.62
N PHE A 44 0.25 -6.08 -4.65
CA PHE A 44 -0.34 -5.34 -3.54
C PHE A 44 -0.83 -3.96 -3.96
N VAL A 45 -0.08 -3.24 -4.79
CA VAL A 45 -0.49 -1.93 -5.32
C VAL A 45 -1.83 -2.07 -6.04
N ARG A 46 -1.96 -3.04 -6.95
CA ARG A 46 -3.21 -3.27 -7.71
C ARG A 46 -4.38 -3.60 -6.80
N GLU A 47 -4.19 -4.50 -5.83
CA GLU A 47 -5.29 -4.88 -4.93
C GLU A 47 -5.66 -3.74 -3.96
N LEU A 48 -4.70 -3.03 -3.37
CA LEU A 48 -4.97 -1.89 -2.49
C LEU A 48 -5.74 -0.79 -3.22
N VAL A 49 -5.34 -0.45 -4.45
CA VAL A 49 -6.07 0.51 -5.29
C VAL A 49 -7.48 0.01 -5.59
N LYS A 50 -7.64 -1.28 -5.92
CA LYS A 50 -8.96 -1.89 -6.16
C LYS A 50 -9.86 -1.84 -4.92
N GLN A 51 -9.28 -1.93 -3.73
CA GLN A 51 -10.01 -1.86 -2.45
C GLN A 51 -10.34 -0.43 -2.00
N GLY A 52 -9.88 0.58 -2.74
CA GLY A 52 -10.15 2.00 -2.46
C GLY A 52 -9.09 2.69 -1.58
N ALA A 53 -7.84 2.23 -1.61
CA ALA A 53 -6.75 2.95 -0.96
C ALA A 53 -6.57 4.35 -1.57
N ASP A 54 -6.28 5.33 -0.72
CA ASP A 54 -6.02 6.70 -1.14
C ASP A 54 -4.65 6.78 -1.84
N VAL A 55 -4.70 6.88 -3.17
CA VAL A 55 -3.51 7.02 -4.04
C VAL A 55 -2.77 8.33 -3.86
N ASN A 56 -3.44 9.34 -3.27
CA ASN A 56 -2.89 10.66 -3.01
C ASN A 56 -2.52 10.86 -1.55
N ALA A 57 -2.57 9.80 -0.73
CA ALA A 57 -2.20 9.87 0.67
C ALA A 57 -0.80 10.47 0.81
N LYS A 58 -0.65 11.40 1.75
CA LYS A 58 0.63 12.08 2.02
C LYS A 58 1.22 11.56 3.33
N THR A 59 2.51 11.26 3.34
CA THR A 59 3.26 11.04 4.59
C THR A 59 3.23 12.29 5.46
N ASN A 60 3.49 12.12 6.75
CA ASN A 60 3.51 13.24 7.69
C ASN A 60 4.73 14.12 7.42
N GLU A 61 5.85 13.48 7.08
CA GLU A 61 7.07 14.16 6.68
C GLU A 61 7.10 14.41 5.18
N TYR A 62 7.40 15.64 4.77
CA TYR A 62 7.63 16.04 3.37
C TYR A 62 6.48 15.81 2.38
N ASN A 63 5.28 15.41 2.83
CA ASN A 63 4.12 15.18 1.98
C ASN A 63 4.38 14.20 0.82
N VAL A 64 5.21 13.19 1.04
CA VAL A 64 5.53 12.15 0.05
C VAL A 64 4.26 11.35 -0.23
N THR A 65 4.06 10.94 -1.49
CA THR A 65 2.91 10.14 -1.93
C THR A 65 3.40 8.75 -2.32
N PRO A 66 2.53 7.74 -2.44
CA PRO A 66 2.94 6.43 -2.91
C PRO A 66 3.63 6.49 -4.28
N LEU A 67 3.16 7.39 -5.17
CA LEU A 67 3.78 7.58 -6.47
C LEU A 67 5.20 8.15 -6.37
N HIS A 68 5.44 9.14 -5.49
CA HIS A 68 6.79 9.66 -5.25
C HIS A 68 7.79 8.55 -4.85
N LEU A 69 7.36 7.58 -4.02
CA LEU A 69 8.19 6.44 -3.63
C LEU A 69 8.42 5.48 -4.81
N ALA A 70 7.38 5.19 -5.59
CA ALA A 70 7.49 4.29 -6.76
C ALA A 70 8.51 4.78 -7.80
N VAL A 71 8.62 6.10 -8.02
CA VAL A 71 9.62 6.67 -8.94
C VAL A 71 11.00 6.82 -8.30
N ARG A 72 11.10 7.03 -6.98
CA ARG A 72 12.37 7.22 -6.28
C ARG A 72 13.19 5.92 -6.18
N PHE A 73 12.54 4.78 -5.97
CA PHE A 73 13.20 3.52 -5.61
C PHE A 73 13.33 2.52 -6.77
N GLN A 74 13.54 2.98 -8.01
CA GLN A 74 13.56 2.10 -9.20
C GLN A 74 14.79 1.17 -9.35
N SER A 75 15.75 1.15 -8.42
CA SER A 75 17.01 0.38 -8.48
C SER A 75 16.89 -1.12 -8.74
#